data_AF-A0A1C5CFZ0-F1
#
_entry.id   AF-A0A1C5CFZ0-F1
#
_cell.length_a   1.000
_cell.length_b   1.000
_cell.length_c   1.000
_cell.angle_alpha   90.00
_cell.angle_beta   90.00
_cell.angle_gamma   90.00
#
_symmetry.space_group_name_H-M   'P 1'
#
loop_
_entity.id
_entity.type
_entity.pdbx_description
1 polymer ?
#
loop_
_entity_poly.entity_id
_entity_poly.type
_entity_poly.pdbx_seq_one_letter_code
_entity_poly.pdbx_strand_id
1 'polypeptide(L)'
;MVVGVVVPGVGGVEAIEDLEDSVQQVLHALIPADRYADRLVAAFFFSSDITAEARPIAIDGSRHLIERGDRREAVCWITATFARCRTVLAADAPDQHLARLPAFQEAVADLGVTSTGDLLHRAEEVTGFLPRLRQTAGEDLAAHADIIG
;
A
#
# COMPACT_ATOMS: atom_id res chain seq x y z
N MET A 1 32.06 -22.35 4.95
CA MET A 1 30.79 -22.61 5.65
C MET A 1 29.82 -21.53 5.22
N VAL A 2 29.12 -21.76 4.10
CA VAL A 2 28.08 -20.85 3.60
C VAL A 2 26.79 -21.29 4.29
N VAL A 3 26.31 -20.49 5.23
CA VAL A 3 25.02 -20.72 5.88
C VAL A 3 23.96 -20.41 4.82
N GLY A 4 23.25 -21.46 4.39
CA GLY A 4 22.18 -21.35 3.41
C GLY A 4 21.04 -20.49 3.95
N VAL A 5 20.68 -19.45 3.21
CA VAL A 5 19.40 -18.76 3.40
C VAL A 5 18.33 -19.66 2.81
N VAL A 6 17.72 -20.47 3.66
CA VAL A 6 16.39 -21.01 3.39
C VAL A 6 15.43 -19.84 3.55
N VAL A 7 14.94 -19.28 2.46
CA VAL A 7 13.72 -18.44 2.49
C VAL A 7 12.57 -19.44 2.49
N PRO A 8 11.90 -19.72 3.63
CA PRO A 8 10.84 -20.71 3.65
C PRO A 8 9.58 -20.04 3.08
N GLY A 9 9.11 -20.54 1.94
CA GLY A 9 7.75 -20.33 1.48
C GLY A 9 6.79 -21.18 2.32
N VAL A 10 6.17 -20.56 3.31
CA VAL A 10 4.87 -20.90 3.94
C VAL A 10 4.50 -19.67 4.77
N GLY A 11 3.55 -18.85 4.29
CA GLY A 11 3.18 -17.62 4.99
C GLY A 11 2.49 -16.55 4.12
N GLY A 12 2.52 -16.69 2.79
CA GLY A 12 1.98 -15.65 1.90
C GLY A 12 0.45 -15.51 1.84
N VAL A 13 -0.33 -16.37 2.52
CA VAL A 13 -1.80 -16.20 2.67
C VAL A 13 -2.09 -15.68 4.07
N GLU A 14 -1.50 -16.29 5.11
CA GLU A 14 -1.60 -15.82 6.50
C GLU A 14 -1.07 -14.38 6.66
N ALA A 15 0.07 -14.02 6.06
CA ALA A 15 0.59 -12.64 6.10
C ALA A 15 -0.34 -11.64 5.38
N ILE A 16 -1.08 -12.10 4.37
CA ILE A 16 -2.07 -11.25 3.68
C ILE A 16 -3.35 -11.12 4.53
N GLU A 17 -3.80 -12.20 5.16
CA GLU A 17 -4.92 -12.18 6.10
C GLU A 17 -4.60 -11.30 7.32
N ASP A 18 -3.40 -11.41 7.88
CA ASP A 18 -2.90 -10.57 8.99
C ASP A 18 -2.81 -9.09 8.57
N LEU A 19 -2.46 -8.83 7.30
CA LEU A 19 -2.40 -7.48 6.74
C LEU A 19 -3.80 -6.92 6.46
N GLU A 20 -4.70 -7.73 5.93
CA GLU A 20 -6.12 -7.40 5.78
C GLU A 20 -6.75 -7.11 7.14
N ASP A 21 -6.46 -7.92 8.16
CA ASP A 21 -6.94 -7.73 9.54
C ASP A 21 -6.34 -6.46 10.17
N SER A 22 -5.06 -6.18 9.91
CA SER A 22 -4.42 -4.94 10.35
C SER A 22 -5.07 -3.71 9.72
N VAL A 23 -5.36 -3.73 8.41
CA VAL A 23 -6.07 -2.64 7.73
C VAL A 23 -7.53 -2.58 8.18
N GLN A 24 -8.20 -3.70 8.36
CA GLN A 24 -9.55 -3.77 8.91
C GLN A 24 -9.59 -3.16 10.32
N GLN A 25 -8.58 -3.40 11.15
CA GLN A 25 -8.48 -2.82 12.49
C GLN A 25 -8.11 -1.34 12.46
N VAL A 26 -7.36 -0.87 11.45
CA VAL A 26 -7.15 0.57 11.19
C VAL A 26 -8.47 1.23 10.81
N LEU A 27 -9.14 0.72 9.79
CA LEU A 27 -10.44 1.23 9.32
C LEU A 27 -11.45 1.20 10.46
N HIS A 28 -11.55 0.10 11.21
CA HIS A 28 -12.47 -0.03 12.34
C HIS A 28 -12.12 0.87 13.54
N ALA A 29 -10.85 1.21 13.79
CA ALA A 29 -10.52 2.19 14.82
C ALA A 29 -10.77 3.64 14.39
N LEU A 30 -10.85 3.87 13.07
CA LEU A 30 -11.21 5.14 12.46
C LEU A 30 -12.73 5.28 12.23
N ILE A 31 -13.51 4.19 12.25
CA ILE A 31 -14.98 4.20 12.25
C ILE A 31 -15.57 4.94 13.49
N PRO A 32 -15.05 4.80 14.72
CA PRO A 32 -15.38 5.69 15.84
C PRO A 32 -14.96 7.16 15.61
N ALA A 33 -14.08 7.41 14.64
CA ALA A 33 -13.56 8.72 14.29
C ALA A 33 -14.42 9.47 13.26
N ASP A 34 -15.64 9.00 12.97
CA ASP A 34 -16.67 9.81 12.28
C ASP A 34 -16.98 11.12 13.04
N ARG A 35 -16.58 11.18 14.32
CA ARG A 35 -16.56 12.41 15.15
C ARG A 35 -15.51 13.45 14.75
N TYR A 36 -14.61 13.10 13.83
CA TYR A 36 -13.53 13.95 13.32
C TYR A 36 -13.71 14.26 11.84
N ALA A 37 -14.77 13.81 11.15
CA ALA A 37 -15.05 14.20 9.76
C ALA A 37 -15.02 15.73 9.58
N ASP A 38 -15.48 16.48 10.60
CA ASP A 38 -15.47 17.94 10.64
C ASP A 38 -14.08 18.57 10.91
N ARG A 39 -13.07 17.75 11.26
CA ARG A 39 -11.70 18.14 11.63
C ARG A 39 -10.61 17.43 10.82
N LEU A 40 -10.97 16.42 10.03
CA LEU A 40 -10.10 15.77 9.06
C LEU A 40 -9.54 16.90 8.22
N VAL A 41 -8.29 17.23 8.49
CA VAL A 41 -7.63 18.39 7.93
C VAL A 41 -7.93 18.40 6.44
N ALA A 42 -8.65 19.43 6.00
CA ALA A 42 -9.16 19.60 4.64
C ALA A 42 -8.07 19.70 3.55
N ALA A 43 -6.87 19.19 3.82
CA ALA A 43 -5.68 19.23 2.97
C ALA A 43 -5.00 17.86 2.76
N PHE A 44 -5.50 16.73 3.29
CA PHE A 44 -4.97 15.41 2.93
C PHE A 44 -5.77 14.80 1.78
N PHE A 45 -5.13 14.68 0.61
CA PHE A 45 -5.75 14.21 -0.64
C PHE A 45 -6.40 12.82 -0.53
N PHE A 46 -5.91 11.96 0.38
CA PHE A 46 -6.42 10.60 0.58
C PHE A 46 -7.25 10.43 1.85
N SER A 47 -7.90 11.49 2.34
CA SER A 47 -8.76 11.40 3.53
C SER A 47 -9.95 10.46 3.37
N SER A 48 -10.35 10.12 2.14
CA SER A 48 -11.40 9.13 1.89
C SER A 48 -11.01 7.72 2.32
N ASP A 49 -9.71 7.38 2.37
CA ASP A 49 -9.25 6.01 2.66
C ASP A 49 -9.58 5.54 4.08
N ILE A 50 -9.96 6.46 4.96
CA ILE A 50 -10.26 6.16 6.37
C ILE A 50 -11.76 6.10 6.65
N THR A 51 -12.61 6.30 5.63
CA THR A 51 -14.05 6.24 5.80
C THR A 51 -14.56 4.81 5.71
N ALA A 52 -15.80 4.58 6.19
CA ALA A 52 -16.44 3.28 6.08
C ALA A 52 -16.64 2.84 4.62
N GLU A 53 -16.82 3.79 3.70
CA GLU A 53 -17.00 3.56 2.27
C GLU A 53 -15.71 3.15 1.55
N ALA A 54 -14.52 3.43 2.11
CA ALA A 54 -13.27 2.94 1.56
C ALA A 54 -13.05 1.45 1.84
N ARG A 55 -13.75 0.88 2.83
CA ARG A 55 -13.58 -0.52 3.22
C ARG A 55 -13.81 -1.50 2.06
N PRO A 56 -14.94 -1.45 1.30
CA PRO A 56 -15.11 -2.34 0.16
C PRO A 56 -14.04 -2.15 -0.92
N ILE A 57 -13.57 -0.91 -1.11
CA ILE A 57 -12.57 -0.61 -2.14
C ILE A 57 -11.21 -1.19 -1.77
N ALA A 58 -10.75 -0.97 -0.55
CA ALA A 58 -9.43 -1.40 -0.10
C ALA A 58 -9.39 -2.90 0.25
N ILE A 59 -10.42 -3.44 0.91
CA ILE A 59 -10.43 -4.84 1.36
C ILE A 59 -11.01 -5.76 0.29
N ASP A 60 -12.22 -5.51 -0.20
CA ASP A 60 -12.84 -6.41 -1.18
C ASP A 60 -12.12 -6.36 -2.53
N GLY A 61 -11.58 -5.19 -2.91
CA GLY A 61 -10.68 -5.06 -4.06
C GLY A 61 -9.41 -5.91 -3.92
N SER A 62 -8.79 -5.93 -2.74
CA SER A 62 -7.59 -6.73 -2.48
C SER A 62 -7.89 -8.23 -2.46
N ARG A 63 -9.05 -8.64 -1.92
CA ARG A 63 -9.54 -10.02 -2.01
C ARG A 63 -9.71 -10.47 -3.44
N HIS A 64 -10.31 -9.64 -4.28
CA HIS A 64 -10.46 -9.94 -5.70
C HIS A 64 -9.10 -10.11 -6.41
N LEU A 65 -8.11 -9.29 -6.06
CA LEU A 65 -6.73 -9.43 -6.56
C LEU A 65 -6.10 -10.77 -6.14
N ILE A 66 -6.32 -11.21 -4.89
CA ILE A 66 -5.82 -12.49 -4.39
C ILE A 66 -6.48 -13.66 -5.12
N GLU A 67 -7.80 -13.63 -5.26
CA GLU A 67 -8.60 -14.67 -5.92
C GLU A 67 -8.18 -14.91 -7.36
N ARG A 68 -7.84 -13.82 -8.09
CA ARG A 68 -7.37 -13.91 -9.48
C ARG A 68 -5.85 -14.18 -9.61
N GLY A 69 -5.14 -14.34 -8.49
CA GLY A 69 -3.72 -14.70 -8.45
C GLY A 69 -2.73 -13.54 -8.31
N ASP A 70 -3.21 -12.29 -8.28
CA ASP A 70 -2.41 -11.07 -8.23
C ASP A 70 -2.06 -10.65 -6.80
N ARG A 71 -1.50 -11.59 -6.03
CA ARG A 71 -1.18 -11.38 -4.60
C ARG A 71 -0.22 -10.21 -4.34
N ARG A 72 0.78 -10.03 -5.22
CA ARG A 72 1.75 -8.92 -5.06
C ARG A 72 1.07 -7.57 -5.22
N GLU A 73 0.09 -7.49 -6.11
CA GLU A 73 -0.69 -6.27 -6.30
C GLU A 73 -1.62 -6.02 -5.10
N ALA A 74 -2.24 -7.07 -4.56
CA ALA A 74 -3.02 -6.98 -3.32
C ALA A 74 -2.19 -6.42 -2.16
N VAL A 75 -1.02 -7.02 -1.87
CA VAL A 75 -0.12 -6.54 -0.80
C VAL A 75 0.30 -5.08 -1.04
N CYS A 76 0.61 -4.71 -2.28
CA CYS A 76 0.94 -3.32 -2.63
C CYS A 76 -0.18 -2.35 -2.26
N TRP A 77 -1.42 -2.64 -2.68
CA TRP A 77 -2.56 -1.77 -2.42
C TRP A 77 -2.93 -1.71 -0.94
N ILE A 78 -2.90 -2.84 -0.23
CA ILE A 78 -3.18 -2.86 1.21
C ILE A 78 -2.13 -2.04 1.97
N THR A 79 -0.84 -2.23 1.70
CA THR A 79 0.24 -1.45 2.34
C THR A 79 0.15 0.04 1.99
N ALA A 80 -0.22 0.39 0.75
CA ALA A 80 -0.41 1.78 0.34
C ALA A 80 -1.59 2.44 1.08
N THR A 81 -2.69 1.73 1.29
CA THR A 81 -3.83 2.20 2.10
C THR A 81 -3.41 2.35 3.56
N PHE A 82 -2.69 1.36 4.13
CA PHE A 82 -2.20 1.43 5.50
C PHE A 82 -1.28 2.65 5.71
N ALA A 83 -0.37 2.93 4.77
CA ALA A 83 0.48 4.13 4.80
C ALA A 83 -0.36 5.42 4.84
N ARG A 84 -1.38 5.53 3.98
CA ARG A 84 -2.27 6.69 3.91
C ARG A 84 -3.07 6.88 5.19
N CYS A 85 -3.63 5.81 5.75
CA CYS A 85 -4.31 5.86 7.04
C CYS A 85 -3.36 6.27 8.19
N ARG A 86 -2.11 5.78 8.20
CA ARG A 86 -1.13 6.16 9.22
C ARG A 86 -0.73 7.63 9.14
N THR A 87 -0.74 8.25 7.96
CA THR A 87 -0.52 9.70 7.80
C THR A 87 -1.62 10.50 8.49
N VAL A 88 -2.89 10.08 8.35
CA VAL A 88 -4.01 10.72 9.05
C VAL A 88 -3.91 10.51 10.56
N LEU A 89 -3.64 9.27 11.01
CA LEU A 89 -3.46 8.96 12.42
C LEU A 89 -2.32 9.75 13.07
N ALA A 90 -1.24 10.06 12.35
CA ALA A 90 -0.13 10.85 12.88
C ALA A 90 -0.57 12.25 13.33
N ALA A 91 -1.56 12.84 12.64
CA ALA A 91 -2.12 14.13 12.98
C ALA A 91 -3.20 14.04 14.07
N ASP A 92 -4.12 13.07 13.94
CA ASP A 92 -5.38 13.09 14.69
C ASP A 92 -5.40 12.10 15.88
N ALA A 93 -4.54 11.07 15.86
CA ALA A 93 -4.50 10.02 16.89
C ALA A 93 -3.07 9.43 17.03
N PRO A 94 -2.10 10.21 17.56
CA PRO A 94 -0.68 9.82 17.58
C PRO A 94 -0.39 8.50 18.33
N ASP A 95 -1.13 8.22 19.41
CA ASP A 95 -0.99 6.95 20.14
C ASP A 95 -1.33 5.74 19.26
N GLN A 96 -2.37 5.89 18.44
CA GLN A 96 -2.78 4.89 17.47
C GLN A 96 -1.82 4.78 16.28
N HIS A 97 -1.20 5.89 15.86
CA HIS A 97 -0.15 5.90 14.85
C HIS A 97 1.09 5.10 15.31
N LEU A 98 1.48 5.25 16.59
CA LEU A 98 2.61 4.56 17.20
C LEU A 98 2.32 3.08 17.43
N ALA A 99 1.13 2.75 17.96
CA ALA A 99 0.73 1.36 18.23
C ALA A 99 0.74 0.48 16.97
N ARG A 100 0.56 1.08 15.80
CA ARG A 100 0.49 0.38 14.50
C ARG A 100 1.80 0.40 13.70
N LEU A 101 2.84 1.04 14.22
CA LEU A 101 4.14 1.09 13.55
C LEU A 101 4.74 -0.31 13.29
N PRO A 102 4.70 -1.29 14.23
CA PRO A 102 5.26 -2.61 13.98
C PRO A 102 4.59 -3.35 12.82
N ALA A 103 3.25 -3.46 12.84
CA ALA A 103 2.49 -4.10 11.76
C ALA A 103 2.71 -3.43 10.40
N PHE A 104 2.86 -2.09 10.38
CA PHE A 104 3.21 -1.39 9.15
C PHE A 104 4.63 -1.71 8.66
N GLN A 105 5.60 -1.87 9.55
CA GLN A 105 6.96 -2.24 9.18
C GLN A 105 7.02 -3.66 8.60
N GLU A 106 6.24 -4.60 9.14
CA GLU A 106 6.07 -5.96 8.59
C GLU A 106 5.47 -5.91 7.18
N ALA A 107 4.38 -5.16 6.99
CA ALA A 107 3.74 -4.95 5.69
C ALA A 107 4.69 -4.38 4.62
N VAL A 108 5.59 -3.48 5.02
CA VAL A 108 6.59 -2.87 4.14
C VAL A 108 7.74 -3.85 3.87
N ALA A 109 8.11 -4.68 4.85
CA ALA A 109 9.09 -5.75 4.68
C ALA A 109 8.61 -6.81 3.68
N ASP A 110 7.32 -7.14 3.64
CA ASP A 110 6.73 -8.06 2.66
C ASP A 110 6.80 -7.53 1.22
N LEU A 111 6.87 -6.22 1.04
CA LEU A 111 7.18 -5.60 -0.26
C LEU A 111 8.67 -5.67 -0.63
N GLY A 112 9.50 -6.25 0.25
CA GLY A 112 10.96 -6.33 0.13
C GLY A 112 11.65 -5.02 0.48
N VAL A 113 11.08 -4.23 1.38
CA VAL A 113 11.67 -2.99 1.90
C VAL A 113 11.85 -3.12 3.40
N THR A 114 13.09 -3.30 3.84
CA THR A 114 13.44 -3.52 5.25
C THR A 114 14.23 -2.34 5.83
N SER A 115 14.69 -1.43 4.97
CA SER A 115 15.50 -0.29 5.34
C SER A 115 15.22 0.92 4.45
N THR A 116 15.63 2.10 4.92
CA THR A 116 15.66 3.32 4.09
C THR A 116 16.57 3.14 2.87
N GLY A 117 17.63 2.33 2.97
CA GLY A 117 18.51 2.01 1.84
C GLY A 117 17.77 1.30 0.72
N ASP A 118 16.87 0.36 1.05
CA ASP A 118 16.06 -0.35 0.06
C ASP A 118 15.11 0.62 -0.69
N LEU A 119 14.54 1.60 0.01
CA LEU A 119 13.70 2.64 -0.60
C LEU A 119 14.50 3.50 -1.58
N LEU A 120 15.67 3.99 -1.16
CA LEU A 120 16.52 4.84 -1.98
C LEU A 120 17.01 4.09 -3.22
N HIS A 121 17.46 2.86 -3.05
CA HIS A 121 17.90 2.03 -4.17
C HIS A 121 16.77 1.79 -5.19
N ARG A 122 15.57 1.41 -4.73
CA ARG A 122 14.42 1.24 -5.63
C ARG A 122 14.00 2.54 -6.31
N ALA A 123 14.07 3.67 -5.61
CA ALA A 123 13.79 4.98 -6.20
C ALA A 123 14.78 5.32 -7.32
N GLU A 124 16.06 5.01 -7.14
CA GLU A 124 17.10 5.15 -8.17
C GLU A 124 16.82 4.23 -9.37
N GLU A 125 16.54 2.94 -9.13
CA GLU A 125 16.21 1.97 -10.18
C GLU A 125 15.01 2.42 -11.03
N VAL A 126 13.91 2.80 -10.37
CA VAL A 126 12.69 3.27 -11.05
C VAL A 126 12.97 4.55 -11.82
N THR A 127 13.63 5.53 -11.19
CA THR A 127 13.95 6.82 -11.84
C THR A 127 14.87 6.64 -13.04
N GLY A 128 15.85 5.74 -12.94
CA GLY A 128 16.74 5.37 -14.05
C GLY A 128 16.01 4.66 -15.20
N PHE A 129 14.93 3.94 -14.91
CA PHE A 129 14.10 3.28 -15.92
C PHE A 129 13.09 4.22 -16.60
N LEU A 130 12.64 5.29 -15.93
CA LEU A 130 11.61 6.20 -16.44
C LEU A 130 11.86 6.77 -17.85
N PRO A 131 13.09 7.17 -18.25
CA PRO A 131 13.34 7.66 -19.61
C PRO A 131 12.97 6.63 -20.69
N ARG A 132 13.33 5.36 -20.47
CA ARG A 132 13.01 4.27 -21.39
C ARG A 132 11.51 4.01 -21.44
N LEU A 133 10.85 3.97 -20.27
CA LEU A 133 9.40 3.79 -20.19
C LEU A 133 8.66 4.89 -20.97
N ARG A 134 9.08 6.16 -20.79
CA ARG A 134 8.51 7.30 -21.51
C ARG A 134 8.72 7.21 -23.01
N GLN A 135 9.91 6.80 -23.45
CA GLN A 135 10.20 6.61 -24.86
C GLN A 135 9.27 5.54 -25.46
N THR A 136 9.22 4.34 -24.87
CA THR A 136 8.39 3.24 -25.37
C THR A 136 6.91 3.61 -25.39
N ALA A 137 6.40 4.18 -24.29
CA ALA A 137 5.01 4.63 -24.25
C ALA A 137 4.72 5.72 -25.29
N GLY A 138 5.68 6.62 -25.55
CA GLY A 138 5.55 7.64 -26.59
C GLY A 138 5.53 7.06 -28.01
N GLU A 139 6.36 6.06 -28.28
CA GLU A 139 6.37 5.31 -29.55
C GLU A 139 5.04 4.58 -29.77
N ASP A 140 4.51 3.91 -28.74
CA ASP A 140 3.22 3.21 -28.80
C ASP A 140 2.05 4.17 -29.05
N LEU A 141 2.02 5.31 -28.35
CA LEU A 141 1.00 6.35 -28.54
C LEU A 141 1.06 6.96 -29.94
N ALA A 142 2.27 7.21 -30.47
CA ALA A 142 2.44 7.73 -31.82
C ALA A 142 2.02 6.71 -32.89
N ALA A 143 2.29 5.43 -32.67
CA ALA A 143 1.91 4.34 -33.58
C ALA A 143 0.39 4.10 -33.66
N HIS A 144 -0.36 4.46 -32.62
CA HIS A 144 -1.81 4.26 -32.51
C HIS A 144 -2.57 5.59 -32.38
N ALA A 145 -2.04 6.66 -32.98
CA ALA A 145 -2.63 8.00 -32.90
C ALA A 145 -4.06 8.06 -33.49
N ASP A 146 -4.44 7.09 -34.32
CA ASP A 146 -5.76 6.90 -34.90
C ASP A 146 -6.81 6.33 -33.92
N ILE A 147 -6.39 5.72 -32.81
CA ILE A 147 -7.27 5.17 -31.76
C ILE A 147 -7.67 6.24 -30.73
N ILE A 148 -6.86 7.31 -30.62
CA ILE A 148 -7.03 8.39 -29.62
C ILE A 148 -7.87 9.56 -30.19
N GLY A 149 -8.44 9.39 -31.39
CA GLY A 149 -9.29 10.36 -32.10
C GLY A 149 -10.78 10.23 -31.82
#